data_AF-A0A926Y1D5-F1
#
_entry.id   AF-A0A926Y1D5-F1
#
_cell.length_a   1.000
_cell.length_b   1.000
_cell.length_c   1.000
_cell.angle_alpha   90.00
_cell.angle_beta   90.00
_cell.angle_gamma   90.00
#
_symmetry.space_group_name_H-M   'P 1'
#
loop_
_entity.id
_entity.type
_entity.pdbx_description
1 polymer ?
#
loop_
_entity_poly.entity_id
_entity_poly.type
_entity_poly.pdbx_seq_one_letter_code
_entity_poly.pdbx_strand_id
1 'polypeptide(L)' 'MTAHTILATRSLRMEYSQISLANSYISRCDSPSKWAIVLGDNGRFWVLSNRDASILVKAGFEYAN' A
#
# COMPACT_ATOMS: atom_id res chain seq x y z
N MET A 1 15.05 0.99 4.82
CA MET A 1 14.16 0.05 4.10
C MET A 1 14.11 0.47 2.65
N THR A 2 14.22 -0.46 1.70
CA THR A 2 14.18 -0.17 0.26
C THR A 2 12.90 -0.72 -0.37
N ALA A 3 12.54 -0.27 -1.57
CA ALA A 3 11.40 -0.82 -2.30
C ALA A 3 11.53 -2.34 -2.50
N HIS A 4 12.71 -2.85 -2.83
CA HIS A 4 12.98 -4.28 -2.94
C HIS A 4 12.68 -5.05 -1.65
N THR A 5 13.01 -4.49 -0.49
CA THR A 5 12.67 -5.11 0.81
C THR A 5 11.15 -5.14 1.03
N ILE A 6 10.44 -4.07 0.68
CA ILE A 6 8.97 -4.02 0.79
C ILE A 6 8.33 -5.04 -0.15
N LEU A 7 8.83 -5.14 -1.39
CA LEU A 7 8.37 -6.10 -2.39
C LEU A 7 8.60 -7.56 -1.95
N ALA A 8 9.77 -7.86 -1.40
CA ALA A 8 10.11 -9.19 -0.86
C ALA A 8 9.32 -9.54 0.41
N THR A 9 8.96 -8.54 1.22
CA THR A 9 8.34 -8.76 2.53
C THR A 9 6.83 -8.57 2.47
N ARG A 10 6.11 -9.67 2.19
CA ARG A 10 4.64 -9.66 2.10
C ARG A 10 3.90 -9.21 3.36
N SER A 11 4.49 -9.35 4.55
CA SER A 11 3.88 -8.90 5.81
C SER A 11 3.83 -7.39 5.98
N LEU A 12 4.54 -6.62 5.14
CA LEU A 12 4.53 -5.14 5.19
C LEU A 12 3.39 -4.51 4.39
N ARG A 13 2.62 -5.33 3.65
CA ARG A 13 1.51 -4.86 2.81
C ARG A 13 0.31 -5.76 2.92
N MET A 14 -0.88 -5.17 2.86
CA MET A 14 -2.11 -5.92 2.71
C MET A 14 -2.66 -5.77 1.30
N GLU A 15 -2.94 -6.90 0.66
CA GLU A 15 -3.31 -6.92 -0.75
C GLU A 15 -4.82 -7.09 -0.91
N TYR A 16 -5.42 -6.22 -1.70
CA TYR A 16 -6.85 -6.23 -2.02
C TYR A 16 -7.04 -6.28 -3.53
N SER A 17 -8.07 -7.00 -3.98
CA SER A 17 -8.45 -7.08 -5.40
C SER A 17 -9.22 -5.84 -5.89
N GLN A 18 -9.74 -5.03 -4.98
CA GLN A 18 -10.55 -3.84 -5.27
C GLN A 18 -10.16 -2.68 -4.37
N ILE A 19 -10.13 -1.47 -4.92
CA ILE A 19 -9.82 -0.24 -4.18
C ILE A 19 -10.84 0.05 -3.07
N SER A 20 -12.12 -0.31 -3.28
CA SER A 20 -13.19 -0.16 -2.29
C SER A 20 -12.94 -0.97 -1.01
N LEU A 21 -12.37 -2.17 -1.14
CA LEU A 21 -12.01 -3.01 0.01
C LEU A 21 -10.80 -2.45 0.76
N ALA A 22 -9.79 -1.94 0.04
CA ALA A 22 -8.64 -1.27 0.63
C ALA A 22 -9.06 -0.01 1.41
N ASN A 23 -9.93 0.84 0.82
CA ASN A 23 -10.49 2.01 1.48
C ASN A 23 -11.35 1.65 2.70
N SER A 24 -12.15 0.58 2.60
CA SER A 24 -12.94 0.08 3.73
C SER A 24 -12.06 -0.39 4.89
N TYR A 25 -10.92 -1.02 4.58
CA TYR A 25 -9.95 -1.40 5.60
C TYR A 25 -9.33 -0.18 6.27
N ILE A 26 -8.81 0.78 5.50
CA ILE A 26 -8.19 2.01 6.02
C ILE A 26 -9.19 2.78 6.91
N SER A 27 -10.46 2.86 6.51
CA SER A 27 -11.51 3.55 7.26
C SER A 27 -11.84 2.88 8.60
N ARG A 28 -11.55 1.58 8.75
CA ARG A 28 -11.73 0.83 10.00
C ARG A 28 -10.50 0.87 10.90
N CYS A 29 -9.36 1.34 10.40
CA CYS A 29 -8.17 1.52 11.21
C CYS A 29 -8.34 2.73 12.14
N ASP A 30 -7.75 2.64 13.34
CA ASP A 30 -7.73 3.72 14.33
C ASP A 30 -7.14 5.03 13.79
N SER A 31 -6.14 4.92 12.91
CA SER A 31 -5.45 6.07 12.30
C SER A 31 -5.44 5.95 10.76
N PRO A 32 -6.56 6.23 10.06
CA PRO A 32 -6.66 6.08 8.60
C PRO A 32 -5.60 6.89 7.85
N SER A 33 -5.27 8.09 8.36
CA SER A 33 -4.27 9.00 7.79
C SER A 33 -2.84 8.47 7.80
N LYS A 34 -2.54 7.36 8.50
CA LYS A 34 -1.20 6.73 8.50
C LYS A 34 -1.01 5.72 7.37
N TRP A 35 -2.08 5.38 6.66
CA TRP A 35 -2.10 4.35 5.62
C TRP A 35 -2.29 4.99 4.24
N ALA A 36 -1.67 4.37 3.25
CA ALA A 36 -1.85 4.71 1.85
C ALA A 36 -2.12 3.44 1.04
N ILE A 37 -2.73 3.63 -0.13
CA ILE A 37 -2.96 2.59 -1.12
C ILE A 37 -2.03 2.83 -2.30
N VAL A 38 -1.31 1.79 -2.72
CA VAL A 38 -0.42 1.81 -3.88
C VAL A 38 -0.88 0.76 -4.88
N LEU A 39 -0.77 1.06 -6.17
CA LEU A 39 -0.99 0.09 -7.25
C LEU A 39 0.16 -0.91 -7.28
N GLY A 40 -0.13 -2.17 -6.98
CA GLY A 40 0.82 -3.26 -7.05
C GLY A 40 1.11 -3.68 -8.49
N ASP A 41 2.31 -4.21 -8.71
CA ASP A 41 2.75 -4.76 -10.00
C ASP A 41 1.96 -6.01 -10.43
N ASN A 42 1.26 -6.64 -9.49
CA ASN A 42 0.41 -7.80 -9.69
C ASN A 42 -1.06 -7.46 -9.98
N GLY A 43 -1.38 -6.20 -10.27
CA GLY A 43 -2.75 -5.74 -10.52
C GLY A 43 -3.63 -5.72 -9.27
N ARG A 44 -3.03 -5.73 -8.07
CA ARG A 44 -3.72 -5.60 -6.78
C ARG A 44 -3.45 -4.25 -6.15
N PHE A 45 -4.30 -3.88 -5.19
CA PHE A 45 -4.13 -2.70 -4.37
C PHE A 45 -3.41 -3.08 -3.09
N TRP A 46 -2.31 -2.40 -2.78
CA TRP A 46 -1.52 -2.65 -1.58
C TRP A 46 -1.79 -1.55 -0.57
N VAL A 47 -2.30 -1.92 0.60
CA VAL A 47 -2.39 -1.03 1.77
C VAL A 47 -1.14 -1.21 2.60
N LEU A 48 -0.45 -0.10 2.86
CA LEU A 48 0.78 -0.04 3.64
C LEU A 48 0.91 1.32 4.31
N SER A 49 1.91 1.48 5.17
CA SER A 49 2.13 2.76 5.85
C SER A 49 2.50 3.86 4.85
N ASN A 50 2.17 5.12 5.15
CA ASN A 50 2.56 6.26 4.29
C ASN A 50 4.07 6.31 4.00
N ARG A 51 4.89 5.90 4.99
CA ARG A 51 6.34 5.87 4.86
C ARG A 51 6.75 4.86 3.78
N ASP A 52 6.20 3.66 3.83
CA ASP A 52 6.54 2.59 2.89
C ASP A 52 5.96 2.87 1.50
N ALA A 53 4.75 3.43 1.44
CA ALA A 53 4.16 3.88 0.19
C ALA A 53 5.02 4.97 -0.48
N SER A 54 5.56 5.93 0.26
CA SER A 54 6.47 6.94 -0.28
C SER A 54 7.76 6.33 -0.85
N ILE A 55 8.28 5.25 -0.23
CA ILE A 55 9.46 4.52 -0.75
C ILE A 55 9.11 3.84 -2.08
N LEU A 56 7.94 3.20 -2.19
CA LEU A 56 7.49 2.57 -3.43
C LEU A 56 7.26 3.60 -4.53
N VAL A 57 6.65 4.75 -4.22
CA VAL A 57 6.43 5.81 -5.21
C VAL A 57 7.73 6.40 -5.73
N LYS A 58 8.74 6.57 -4.86
CA LYS A 58 10.10 6.94 -5.30
C LYS A 58 10.76 5.88 -6.18
N ALA A 59 10.32 4.63 -6.10
CA ALA A 59 10.78 3.54 -6.96
C ALA A 59 9.95 3.40 -8.25
N GLY A 60 8.97 4.26 -8.49
CA GLY A 60 8.17 4.31 -9.72
C GLY A 60 6.77 3.71 -9.61
N PHE A 61 6.31 3.33 -8.41
CA PHE A 61 4.93 2.89 -8.21
C PHE A 61 3.99 4.10 -8.08
N GLU A 62 2.68 3.86 -8.24
CA GLU A 62 1.67 4.92 -8.21
C GLU A 62 0.74 4.77 -7.01
N TYR A 63 0.34 5.90 -6.42
CA TYR A 63 -0.74 5.91 -5.43
C TYR A 63 -2.05 5.54 -6.11
N ALA A 64 -2.86 4.69 -5.46
CA ALA A 64 -4.22 4.43 -5.87
C ALA A 64 -5.13 5.45 -5.18
N ASN A 65 -5.80 6.30 -5.97
CA ASN A 65 -6.69 7.36 -5.51
C ASN A 65 -8.15 6.91 -5.55
#